data_AF-A0A3D5SWZ3-F1
#
_entry.id   AF-A0A3D5SWZ3-F1
#
_cell.length_a   1.000
_cell.length_b   1.000
_cell.length_c   1.000
_cell.angle_alpha   90.00
_cell.angle_beta   90.00
_cell.angle_gamma   90.00
#
_symmetry.space_group_name_H-M   'P 1'
#
loop_
_entity.id
_entity.type
_entity.pdbx_description
1 polymer ?
#
loop_
_entity_poly.entity_id
_entity_poly.type
_entity_poly.pdbx_seq_one_letter_code
_entity_poly.pdbx_strand_id
1 'polypeptide(L)'
;GGVMAILAELDRAGLVNAGVPTIHAPTLADALRRWDVATSADAKVREFYRAAPGGVPTQEAFSQSRRYDAPDLDRAAGCIRSAANAYSRDGGLAVLYGNIAREGCIVKTAGVDDNILRFTGRARVTESQEEAVELILGDGIRPGDVVVVRYEGPRGGPGMQEMLYPTSYLKSKGLGKQCALLTDGRFSGGTSGLSIGHASPEAAEGGEIALIEEGDTIEIDIPARRIHLAVSDAVLEARREAMLARGAAAWKPRARQRQVSAALQAYAAMTTSAANGAVRDLSQLAR
;
A
#
# COMPACT_ATOMS: atom_id res chain seq x y z
N GLY A 1 -14.53 -11.85 -18.39
CA GLY A 1 -14.54 -12.55 -17.08
C GLY A 1 -14.68 -11.59 -15.92
N GLY A 2 -13.83 -10.57 -15.83
CA GLY A 2 -13.89 -9.57 -14.75
C GLY A 2 -13.71 -10.19 -13.36
N VAL A 3 -14.20 -9.51 -12.32
CA VAL A 3 -14.07 -9.94 -10.92
C VAL A 3 -14.72 -11.31 -10.67
N MET A 4 -15.84 -11.64 -11.34
CA MET A 4 -16.50 -12.94 -11.15
C MET A 4 -15.63 -14.11 -11.61
N ALA A 5 -14.81 -13.93 -12.65
CA ALA A 5 -13.84 -14.95 -13.04
C ALA A 5 -12.71 -15.08 -12.01
N ILE A 6 -12.26 -13.99 -11.38
CA ILE A 6 -11.27 -14.04 -10.28
C ILE A 6 -11.85 -14.81 -9.10
N LEU A 7 -13.07 -14.46 -8.66
CA LEU A 7 -13.75 -15.12 -7.54
C LEU A 7 -14.02 -16.61 -7.85
N ALA A 8 -14.35 -16.96 -9.09
CA ALA A 8 -14.52 -18.35 -9.50
C ALA A 8 -13.20 -19.15 -9.42
N GLU A 9 -12.07 -18.59 -9.86
CA GLU A 9 -10.78 -19.28 -9.72
C GLU A 9 -10.36 -19.43 -8.25
N LEU A 10 -10.64 -18.43 -7.41
CA LEU A 10 -10.42 -18.52 -5.97
C LEU A 10 -11.33 -19.60 -5.34
N ASP A 11 -12.58 -19.72 -5.77
CA ASP A 11 -13.54 -20.71 -5.28
C ASP A 11 -13.11 -22.13 -5.66
N ARG A 12 -12.71 -22.33 -6.93
CA ARG A 12 -12.10 -23.59 -7.39
C ARG A 12 -10.85 -23.97 -6.60
N ALA A 13 -10.11 -22.98 -6.10
CA ALA A 13 -8.94 -23.18 -5.25
C ALA A 13 -9.27 -23.33 -3.75
N GLY A 14 -10.53 -23.19 -3.34
CA GLY A 14 -10.95 -23.26 -1.94
C GLY A 14 -10.52 -22.05 -1.10
N LEU A 15 -10.26 -20.90 -1.71
CA LEU A 15 -9.71 -19.69 -1.07
C LEU A 15 -10.77 -18.62 -0.74
N VAL A 16 -12.04 -18.93 -0.92
CA VAL A 16 -13.17 -18.03 -0.67
C VAL A 16 -14.32 -18.79 -0.04
N ASN A 17 -15.01 -18.14 0.90
CA ASN A 17 -16.25 -18.66 1.45
C ASN A 17 -17.42 -18.33 0.52
N ALA A 18 -17.79 -19.27 -0.35
CA ALA A 18 -18.88 -19.07 -1.32
C ALA A 18 -20.29 -19.16 -0.72
N GLY A 19 -20.43 -19.55 0.56
CA GLY A 19 -21.73 -19.66 1.24
C GLY A 19 -22.31 -18.32 1.73
N VAL A 20 -21.53 -17.23 1.67
CA VAL A 20 -21.98 -15.91 2.14
C VAL A 20 -22.98 -15.27 1.18
N PRO A 21 -23.97 -14.52 1.68
CA PRO A 21 -24.95 -13.84 0.83
C PRO A 21 -24.33 -12.68 0.05
N THR A 22 -24.95 -12.34 -1.07
CA THR A 22 -24.64 -11.12 -1.83
C THR A 22 -25.91 -10.30 -2.02
N ILE A 23 -25.79 -9.02 -2.37
CA ILE A 23 -26.96 -8.13 -2.53
C ILE A 23 -27.93 -8.58 -3.64
N HIS A 24 -27.47 -9.40 -4.59
CA HIS A 24 -28.20 -9.77 -5.80
C HIS A 24 -28.41 -11.29 -5.96
N ALA A 25 -27.87 -12.10 -5.06
CA ALA A 25 -27.98 -13.56 -5.09
C ALA A 25 -27.93 -14.13 -3.66
N PRO A 26 -28.65 -15.23 -3.37
CA PRO A 26 -28.72 -15.82 -2.03
C PRO A 26 -27.34 -16.16 -1.45
N THR A 27 -26.42 -16.62 -2.30
CA THR A 27 -25.02 -16.90 -1.93
C THR A 27 -24.05 -16.44 -3.03
N LEU A 28 -22.76 -16.32 -2.70
CA LEU A 28 -21.71 -16.12 -3.69
C LEU A 28 -21.63 -17.33 -4.65
N ALA A 29 -21.87 -18.56 -4.19
CA ALA A 29 -21.95 -19.73 -5.04
C ALA A 29 -23.06 -19.61 -6.10
N ASP A 30 -24.25 -19.09 -5.72
CA ASP A 30 -25.32 -18.78 -6.67
C ASP A 30 -24.90 -17.73 -7.70
N ALA A 31 -24.21 -16.67 -7.24
CA ALA A 31 -23.69 -15.65 -8.12
C ALA A 31 -22.66 -16.22 -9.11
N LEU A 32 -21.72 -17.06 -8.66
CA LEU A 32 -20.71 -17.69 -9.50
C LEU A 32 -21.31 -18.68 -10.52
N ARG A 33 -22.31 -19.48 -10.12
CA ARG A 33 -23.04 -20.36 -11.06
C ARG A 33 -23.61 -19.60 -12.25
N ARG A 34 -24.11 -18.39 -12.02
CA ARG A 34 -24.66 -17.53 -13.07
C ARG A 34 -23.59 -16.79 -13.84
N TRP A 35 -22.66 -16.14 -13.15
CA TRP A 35 -21.79 -15.11 -13.71
C TRP A 35 -20.36 -15.56 -14.00
N ASP A 36 -19.94 -16.76 -13.63
CA ASP A 36 -18.65 -17.27 -14.11
C ASP A 36 -18.73 -17.55 -15.62
N VAL A 37 -18.02 -16.75 -16.40
CA VAL A 37 -17.97 -16.85 -17.86
C VAL A 37 -17.46 -18.21 -18.35
N ALA A 38 -16.67 -18.94 -17.54
CA ALA A 38 -16.12 -20.24 -17.92
C ALA A 38 -17.17 -21.36 -17.87
N THR A 39 -18.10 -21.32 -16.92
CA THR A 39 -19.09 -22.39 -16.70
C THR A 39 -20.53 -21.98 -16.97
N SER A 40 -20.81 -20.68 -17.08
CA SER A 40 -22.17 -20.19 -17.33
C SER A 40 -22.70 -20.67 -18.68
N ALA A 41 -23.92 -21.20 -18.64
CA ALA A 41 -24.71 -21.58 -19.81
C ALA A 41 -25.53 -20.40 -20.38
N ASP A 42 -25.57 -19.25 -19.70
CA ASP A 42 -26.35 -18.09 -20.14
C ASP A 42 -25.59 -17.33 -21.25
N ALA A 43 -26.15 -17.33 -22.46
CA ALA A 43 -25.60 -16.61 -23.61
C ALA A 43 -25.45 -15.10 -23.34
N LYS A 44 -26.34 -14.51 -22.52
CA LYS A 44 -26.26 -13.08 -22.16
C LYS A 44 -25.05 -12.78 -21.29
N VAL A 45 -24.63 -13.71 -20.43
CA VAL A 45 -23.44 -13.57 -19.60
C VAL A 45 -22.18 -13.61 -20.47
N ARG A 46 -22.13 -14.54 -21.44
CA ARG A 46 -21.03 -14.60 -22.41
C ARG A 46 -20.95 -13.33 -23.25
N GLU A 47 -22.09 -12.84 -23.72
CA GLU A 47 -22.17 -11.58 -24.47
C GLU A 47 -21.72 -10.38 -23.63
N PHE A 48 -22.17 -10.30 -22.37
CA PHE A 48 -21.79 -9.25 -21.44
C PHE A 48 -20.28 -9.14 -21.27
N TYR A 49 -19.59 -10.28 -21.07
CA TYR A 49 -18.15 -10.29 -20.89
C TYR A 49 -17.32 -10.10 -22.17
N ARG A 50 -17.96 -9.98 -23.34
CA ARG A 50 -17.30 -9.53 -24.57
C ARG A 50 -17.24 -8.01 -24.69
N ALA A 51 -17.76 -7.24 -23.73
CA ALA A 51 -17.66 -5.77 -23.73
C ALA A 51 -16.23 -5.30 -24.06
N ALA A 52 -16.11 -4.43 -25.06
CA ALA A 52 -14.84 -3.92 -25.55
C ALA A 52 -14.86 -2.38 -25.57
N PRO A 53 -13.70 -1.71 -25.42
CA PRO A 53 -13.62 -0.26 -25.54
C PRO A 53 -14.10 0.16 -26.94
N GLY A 54 -14.97 1.16 -27.04
CA GLY A 54 -15.51 1.57 -28.34
C GLY A 54 -14.43 2.02 -29.32
N GLY A 55 -13.41 2.73 -28.82
CA GLY A 55 -12.29 3.20 -29.65
C GLY A 55 -12.68 4.23 -30.71
N VAL A 56 -13.88 4.81 -30.58
CA VAL A 56 -14.40 5.87 -31.45
C VAL A 56 -14.90 7.02 -30.57
N PRO A 57 -14.63 8.28 -30.92
CA PRO A 57 -15.21 9.42 -30.22
C PRO A 57 -16.74 9.37 -30.27
N THR A 58 -17.40 9.66 -29.15
CA THR A 58 -18.85 9.81 -29.06
C THR A 58 -19.19 11.06 -28.26
N GLN A 59 -20.24 11.77 -28.66
CA GLN A 59 -20.83 12.89 -27.92
C GLN A 59 -22.11 12.49 -27.18
N GLU A 60 -22.57 11.26 -27.39
CA GLU A 60 -23.76 10.70 -26.74
C GLU A 60 -23.31 9.66 -25.70
N ALA A 61 -23.79 9.82 -24.47
CA ALA A 61 -23.47 8.90 -23.37
C ALA A 61 -24.07 7.51 -23.63
N PHE A 62 -23.33 6.46 -23.29
CA PHE A 62 -23.76 5.06 -23.40
C PHE A 62 -24.11 4.57 -24.83
N SER A 63 -23.69 5.28 -25.89
CA SER A 63 -24.01 4.92 -27.28
C SER A 63 -23.12 3.83 -27.90
N GLN A 64 -22.12 3.32 -27.16
CA GLN A 64 -21.16 2.35 -27.68
C GLN A 64 -21.56 0.91 -27.33
N SER A 65 -21.58 0.04 -28.34
CA SER A 65 -21.93 -1.38 -28.21
C SER A 65 -20.82 -2.34 -28.67
N ARG A 66 -19.57 -1.88 -28.74
CA ARG A 66 -18.45 -2.69 -29.24
C ARG A 66 -18.20 -3.92 -28.37
N ARG A 67 -17.89 -5.03 -29.04
CA ARG A 67 -17.60 -6.33 -28.41
C ARG A 67 -16.34 -6.94 -29.04
N TYR A 68 -15.60 -7.70 -28.25
CA TYR A 68 -14.60 -8.66 -28.75
C TYR A 68 -15.32 -9.89 -29.34
N ASP A 69 -14.63 -10.64 -30.19
CA ASP A 69 -15.20 -11.85 -30.81
C ASP A 69 -15.55 -12.93 -29.76
N ALA A 70 -14.64 -13.11 -28.80
CA ALA A 70 -14.76 -14.07 -27.70
C ALA A 70 -14.27 -13.49 -26.37
N PRO A 71 -14.79 -13.96 -25.22
CA PRO A 71 -14.23 -13.63 -23.92
C PRO A 71 -12.90 -14.36 -23.69
N ASP A 72 -12.04 -13.79 -22.84
CA ASP A 72 -10.83 -14.48 -22.37
C ASP A 72 -11.16 -15.61 -21.39
N LEU A 73 -10.95 -16.85 -21.85
CA LEU A 73 -11.14 -18.09 -21.10
C LEU A 73 -9.81 -18.83 -20.84
N ASP A 74 -8.68 -18.28 -21.27
CA ASP A 74 -7.38 -18.94 -21.09
C ASP A 74 -6.91 -18.77 -19.64
N ARG A 75 -6.97 -19.86 -18.86
CA ARG A 75 -6.55 -19.89 -17.46
C ARG A 75 -5.08 -20.25 -17.26
N ALA A 76 -4.30 -20.38 -18.33
CA ALA A 76 -2.86 -20.59 -18.29
C ALA A 76 -2.09 -19.31 -18.64
N ALA A 77 -2.41 -18.67 -19.77
CA ALA A 77 -1.70 -17.50 -20.26
C ALA A 77 -2.55 -16.22 -20.36
N GLY A 78 -3.87 -16.33 -20.19
CA GLY A 78 -4.79 -15.20 -20.24
C GLY A 78 -4.62 -14.19 -19.09
N CYS A 79 -5.50 -13.19 -19.08
CA CYS A 79 -5.49 -12.10 -18.12
C CYS A 79 -5.74 -12.60 -16.69
N ILE A 80 -6.68 -13.53 -16.53
CA ILE A 80 -6.97 -14.20 -15.25
C ILE A 80 -6.50 -15.64 -15.38
N ARG A 81 -5.56 -16.04 -14.52
CA ARG A 81 -4.98 -17.37 -14.50
C ARG A 81 -5.55 -18.21 -13.35
N SER A 82 -5.59 -19.52 -13.58
CA SER A 82 -5.89 -20.51 -12.54
C SER A 82 -4.82 -20.52 -11.46
N ALA A 83 -5.14 -21.05 -10.28
CA ALA A 83 -4.19 -21.16 -9.17
C ALA A 83 -2.90 -21.93 -9.55
N ALA A 84 -2.99 -22.93 -10.42
CA ALA A 84 -1.83 -23.69 -10.90
C ALA A 84 -0.88 -22.86 -11.77
N ASN A 85 -1.39 -21.84 -12.46
CA ASN A 85 -0.66 -20.97 -13.38
C ASN A 85 -0.49 -19.54 -12.85
N ALA A 86 -0.75 -19.32 -11.56
CA ALA A 86 -0.65 -18.03 -10.92
C ALA A 86 0.77 -17.47 -11.02
N TYR A 87 0.91 -16.15 -11.18
CA TYR A 87 2.21 -15.47 -11.21
C TYR A 87 3.00 -15.69 -9.91
N SER A 88 2.29 -15.73 -8.78
CA SER A 88 2.82 -16.05 -7.46
C SER A 88 1.77 -16.87 -6.71
N ARG A 89 2.22 -17.80 -5.86
CA ARG A 89 1.36 -18.53 -4.93
C ARG A 89 1.10 -17.76 -3.63
N ASP A 90 1.97 -16.79 -3.30
CA ASP A 90 1.75 -15.85 -2.19
C ASP A 90 0.98 -14.62 -2.70
N GLY A 91 0.20 -14.01 -1.81
CA GLY A 91 -0.60 -12.83 -2.11
C GLY A 91 0.25 -11.64 -2.58
N GLY A 92 -0.35 -10.75 -3.37
CA GLY A 92 0.31 -9.55 -3.90
C GLY A 92 0.54 -8.43 -2.87
N LEU A 93 0.19 -8.67 -1.60
CA LEU A 93 0.38 -7.80 -0.46
C LEU A 93 0.99 -8.62 0.68
N ALA A 94 1.94 -8.02 1.40
CA ALA A 94 2.52 -8.59 2.60
C ALA A 94 2.42 -7.58 3.74
N VAL A 95 2.20 -8.11 4.95
CA VAL A 95 2.39 -7.36 6.19
C VAL A 95 3.77 -7.68 6.73
N LEU A 96 4.59 -6.67 7.00
CA LEU A 96 5.89 -6.84 7.66
C LEU A 96 5.80 -6.34 9.10
N TYR A 97 6.52 -6.99 10.00
CA TYR A 97 6.61 -6.61 11.41
C TYR A 97 8.07 -6.42 11.83
N GLY A 98 8.28 -5.67 12.91
CA GLY A 98 9.55 -5.59 13.60
C GLY A 98 9.67 -4.30 14.39
N ASN A 99 10.89 -3.92 14.82
CA ASN A 99 11.04 -2.78 15.72
C ASN A 99 10.59 -1.45 15.10
N ILE A 100 10.72 -1.26 13.79
CA ILE A 100 10.22 -0.05 13.07
C ILE A 100 8.68 0.01 13.04
N ALA A 101 8.03 -1.16 12.92
CA ALA A 101 6.59 -1.29 12.67
C ALA A 101 6.02 -2.43 13.51
N ARG A 102 5.85 -2.18 14.82
CA ARG A 102 5.44 -3.21 15.79
C ARG A 102 3.99 -3.65 15.58
N GLU A 103 3.14 -2.76 15.07
CA GLU A 103 1.74 -3.04 14.69
C GLU A 103 1.61 -3.44 13.21
N GLY A 104 2.72 -3.41 12.48
CA GLY A 104 2.81 -3.83 11.09
C GLY A 104 2.97 -2.66 10.11
N CYS A 105 3.41 -3.01 8.90
CA CYS A 105 3.43 -2.13 7.74
C CYS A 105 3.14 -2.95 6.46
N ILE A 106 2.79 -2.29 5.37
CA ILE A 106 2.31 -2.93 4.15
C ILE A 106 3.30 -2.74 3.00
N VAL A 107 3.58 -3.83 2.29
CA VAL A 107 4.28 -3.80 1.00
C VAL A 107 3.51 -4.57 -0.06
N LYS A 108 3.44 -3.99 -1.27
CA LYS A 108 2.83 -4.64 -2.44
C LYS A 108 3.86 -5.51 -3.16
N THR A 109 3.98 -6.76 -2.71
CA THR A 109 4.93 -7.75 -3.23
C THR A 109 4.81 -7.98 -4.74
N ALA A 110 3.60 -7.87 -5.30
CA ALA A 110 3.39 -8.04 -6.75
C ALA A 110 4.11 -6.97 -7.60
N GLY A 111 4.53 -5.86 -7.00
CA GLY A 111 5.29 -4.79 -7.65
C GLY A 111 6.78 -4.80 -7.32
N VAL A 112 7.26 -5.75 -6.53
CA VAL A 112 8.67 -5.85 -6.08
C VAL A 112 9.42 -6.84 -6.98
N ASP A 113 10.65 -6.49 -7.36
CA ASP A 113 11.52 -7.39 -8.13
C ASP A 113 12.08 -8.49 -7.21
N ASP A 114 12.16 -9.73 -7.70
CA ASP A 114 12.60 -10.89 -6.90
C ASP A 114 13.99 -10.68 -6.28
N ASN A 115 14.86 -9.90 -6.92
CA ASN A 115 16.23 -9.65 -6.46
C ASN A 115 16.29 -8.71 -5.23
N ILE A 116 15.20 -8.04 -4.88
CA ILE A 116 15.14 -7.10 -3.74
C ILE A 116 14.08 -7.48 -2.71
N LEU A 117 13.66 -8.75 -2.68
CA LEU A 117 12.80 -9.29 -1.63
C LEU A 117 13.49 -9.28 -0.25
N ARG A 118 14.82 -9.25 -0.24
CA ARG A 118 15.66 -8.91 0.91
C ARG A 118 16.49 -7.68 0.56
N PHE A 119 16.42 -6.66 1.39
CA PHE A 119 17.09 -5.40 1.15
C PHE A 119 17.63 -4.84 2.45
N THR A 120 18.91 -4.49 2.46
CA THR A 120 19.54 -3.77 3.57
C THR A 120 20.09 -2.48 3.02
N GLY A 121 19.71 -1.35 3.63
CA GLY A 121 20.07 -0.06 3.11
C GLY A 121 20.21 1.03 4.16
N ARG A 122 20.83 2.13 3.73
CA ARG A 122 21.11 3.30 4.56
C ARG A 122 19.91 4.24 4.58
N ALA A 123 19.45 4.63 5.77
CA ALA A 123 18.33 5.53 5.95
C ALA A 123 18.66 6.95 5.47
N ARG A 124 17.75 7.51 4.68
CA ARG A 124 17.72 8.91 4.23
C ARG A 124 16.41 9.51 4.73
N VAL A 125 16.49 10.31 5.78
CA VAL A 125 15.30 10.69 6.57
C VAL A 125 14.72 12.02 6.11
N THR A 126 13.43 12.03 5.83
CA THR A 126 12.64 13.22 5.50
C THR A 126 11.36 13.27 6.32
N GLU A 127 10.83 14.46 6.55
CA GLU A 127 9.65 14.72 7.41
C GLU A 127 8.43 15.22 6.62
N SER A 128 8.52 15.22 5.28
CA SER A 128 7.39 15.34 4.38
C SER A 128 7.66 14.73 3.01
N GLN A 129 6.58 14.55 2.23
CA GLN A 129 6.69 14.18 0.82
C GLN A 129 7.54 15.17 0.02
N GLU A 130 7.36 16.47 0.25
CA GLU A 130 8.06 17.53 -0.50
C GLU A 130 9.56 17.42 -0.32
N GLU A 131 10.03 17.22 0.92
CA GLU A 131 11.45 17.02 1.22
C GLU A 131 11.99 15.74 0.56
N ALA A 132 11.20 14.66 0.54
CA ALA A 132 11.59 13.43 -0.17
C ALA A 132 11.73 13.65 -1.68
N VAL A 133 10.82 14.40 -2.28
CA VAL A 133 10.85 14.77 -3.70
C VAL A 133 12.09 15.61 -4.01
N GLU A 134 12.35 16.64 -3.22
CA GLU A 134 13.54 17.50 -3.38
C GLU A 134 14.83 16.69 -3.27
N LEU A 135 14.91 15.80 -2.28
CA LEU A 135 16.08 14.94 -2.06
C LEU A 135 16.32 13.97 -3.22
N ILE A 136 15.26 13.39 -3.79
CA ILE A 136 15.36 12.49 -4.95
C ILE A 136 15.75 13.25 -6.22
N LEU A 137 15.08 14.38 -6.49
CA LEU A 137 15.31 15.14 -7.71
C LEU A 137 16.67 15.85 -7.71
N GLY A 138 17.15 16.27 -6.55
CA GLY A 138 18.45 16.89 -6.33
C GLY A 138 19.63 15.92 -6.25
N ASP A 139 19.46 14.67 -6.69
CA ASP A 139 20.51 13.63 -6.70
C ASP A 139 21.10 13.33 -5.31
N GLY A 140 20.30 13.59 -4.27
CA GLY A 140 20.64 13.27 -2.90
C GLY A 140 20.69 11.77 -2.67
N ILE A 141 19.86 10.98 -3.34
CA ILE A 141 19.69 9.52 -3.14
C ILE A 141 20.65 8.70 -3.99
N ARG A 142 21.22 7.64 -3.40
CA ARG A 142 22.12 6.69 -4.06
C ARG A 142 21.59 5.25 -4.02
N PRO A 143 22.00 4.37 -4.96
CA PRO A 143 21.73 2.94 -4.85
C PRO A 143 22.08 2.40 -3.46
N GLY A 144 21.19 1.59 -2.88
CA GLY A 144 21.30 1.08 -1.51
C GLY A 144 20.68 1.96 -0.44
N ASP A 145 20.14 3.13 -0.78
CA ASP A 145 19.44 3.98 0.20
C ASP A 145 17.98 3.50 0.46
N VAL A 146 17.52 3.73 1.70
CA VAL A 146 16.12 3.65 2.11
C VAL A 146 15.64 5.06 2.41
N VAL A 147 14.76 5.61 1.57
CA VAL A 147 14.17 6.92 1.79
C VAL A 147 13.02 6.79 2.77
N VAL A 148 13.18 7.37 3.96
CA VAL A 148 12.21 7.33 5.05
C VAL A 148 11.43 8.63 5.06
N VAL A 149 10.13 8.58 4.81
CA VAL A 149 9.23 9.74 4.84
C VAL A 149 8.30 9.58 6.03
N ARG A 150 8.55 10.34 7.11
CA ARG A 150 7.79 10.23 8.36
C ARG A 150 6.90 11.44 8.62
N TYR A 151 5.98 11.30 9.58
CA TYR A 151 4.95 12.29 9.89
C TYR A 151 3.97 12.52 8.73
N GLU A 152 3.72 11.47 7.95
CA GLU A 152 2.73 11.44 6.88
C GLU A 152 1.57 10.48 7.19
N GLY A 153 1.54 9.91 8.40
CA GLY A 153 0.47 9.04 8.89
C GLY A 153 -0.86 9.74 9.19
N PRO A 154 -1.86 9.02 9.70
CA PRO A 154 -3.18 9.55 10.02
C PRO A 154 -3.16 10.84 10.85
N ARG A 155 -2.37 10.89 11.94
CA ARG A 155 -2.23 12.06 12.82
C ARG A 155 -1.10 12.98 12.38
N GLY A 156 0.04 12.41 11.99
CA GLY A 156 1.25 13.15 11.65
C GLY A 156 1.09 13.98 10.39
N GLY A 157 0.37 13.45 9.40
CA GLY A 157 0.00 14.14 8.18
C GLY A 157 -0.59 15.51 8.52
N PRO A 158 -1.82 15.62 9.06
CA PRO A 158 -2.83 14.58 9.23
C PRO A 158 -3.53 14.19 7.92
N GLY A 159 -4.25 13.07 7.95
CA GLY A 159 -5.08 12.58 6.84
C GLY A 159 -4.46 11.46 6.03
N MET A 160 -3.25 11.01 6.40
CA MET A 160 -2.52 9.92 5.72
C MET A 160 -2.47 10.13 4.20
N GLN A 161 -1.80 11.19 3.74
CA GLN A 161 -1.85 11.59 2.33
C GLN A 161 -1.27 10.50 1.41
N GLU A 162 -1.82 10.39 0.19
CA GLU A 162 -1.27 9.49 -0.82
C GLU A 162 -0.01 10.07 -1.43
N MET A 163 1.08 9.30 -1.40
CA MET A 163 2.31 9.69 -2.03
C MET A 163 2.54 8.93 -3.33
N LEU A 164 2.43 9.64 -4.46
CA LEU A 164 2.79 9.12 -5.78
C LEU A 164 4.15 9.64 -6.25
N TYR A 165 4.49 10.88 -5.89
CA TYR A 165 5.64 11.57 -6.47
C TYR A 165 7.00 10.96 -6.08
N PRO A 166 7.29 10.62 -4.80
CA PRO A 166 8.57 10.01 -4.45
C PRO A 166 8.83 8.71 -5.24
N THR A 167 7.80 7.86 -5.36
CA THR A 167 7.91 6.58 -6.09
C THR A 167 8.17 6.81 -7.58
N SER A 168 7.48 7.78 -8.18
CA SER A 168 7.58 8.10 -9.60
C SER A 168 8.96 8.69 -9.95
N TYR A 169 9.47 9.58 -9.10
CA TYR A 169 10.77 10.22 -9.31
C TYR A 169 11.94 9.29 -9.03
N LEU A 170 11.83 8.42 -8.03
CA LEU A 170 12.84 7.39 -7.78
C LEU A 170 12.96 6.44 -8.98
N LYS A 171 11.83 6.08 -9.58
CA LYS A 171 11.80 5.30 -10.83
C LYS A 171 12.38 6.06 -12.02
N SER A 172 12.05 7.35 -12.20
CA SER A 172 12.58 8.14 -13.32
C SER A 172 14.09 8.38 -13.23
N LYS A 173 14.65 8.42 -12.02
CA LYS A 173 16.10 8.44 -11.76
C LYS A 173 16.79 7.07 -11.93
N GLY A 174 16.05 6.01 -12.28
CA GLY A 174 16.61 4.66 -12.45
C GLY A 174 16.90 3.92 -11.14
N LEU A 175 16.42 4.43 -10.01
CA LEU A 175 16.70 3.92 -8.67
C LEU A 175 15.60 3.01 -8.12
N GLY A 176 14.47 2.85 -8.82
CA GLY A 176 13.30 2.09 -8.32
C GLY A 176 13.52 0.60 -8.01
N LYS A 177 14.60 0.00 -8.53
CA LYS A 177 15.03 -1.38 -8.20
C LYS A 177 16.27 -1.45 -7.30
N GLN A 178 16.80 -0.30 -6.90
CA GLN A 178 18.07 -0.19 -6.18
C GLN A 178 17.91 0.46 -4.80
N CYS A 179 16.73 1.04 -4.53
CA CYS A 179 16.41 1.76 -3.32
C CYS A 179 15.04 1.32 -2.79
N ALA A 180 14.80 1.58 -1.51
CA ALA A 180 13.50 1.39 -0.88
C ALA A 180 12.89 2.72 -0.44
N LEU A 181 11.57 2.72 -0.28
CA LEU A 181 10.80 3.80 0.33
C LEU A 181 10.08 3.25 1.56
N LEU A 182 10.14 3.97 2.68
CA LEU A 182 9.47 3.63 3.93
C LEU A 182 8.67 4.84 4.43
N THR A 183 7.42 4.65 4.83
CA THR A 183 6.60 5.71 5.39
C THR A 183 5.55 5.21 6.37
N ASP A 184 5.18 6.08 7.32
CA ASP A 184 3.97 5.95 8.13
C ASP A 184 2.70 6.43 7.42
N GLY A 185 2.84 7.13 6.28
CA GLY A 185 1.76 7.47 5.35
C GLY A 185 1.41 6.32 4.40
N ARG A 186 0.87 6.65 3.22
CA ARG A 186 0.47 5.64 2.21
C ARG A 186 1.00 5.95 0.81
N PHE A 187 1.23 4.91 0.03
CA PHE A 187 1.61 5.03 -1.38
C PHE A 187 0.42 4.78 -2.30
N SER A 188 0.52 5.27 -3.54
CA SER A 188 -0.52 5.07 -4.54
C SER A 188 -0.66 3.61 -4.97
N GLY A 189 -1.87 3.19 -5.38
CA GLY A 189 -2.12 1.84 -5.89
C GLY A 189 -1.31 1.49 -7.15
N GLY A 190 -0.90 2.49 -7.91
CA GLY A 190 0.00 2.37 -9.07
C GLY A 190 1.48 2.23 -8.73
N THR A 191 1.84 2.29 -7.46
CA THR A 191 3.23 2.17 -6.99
C THR A 191 3.81 0.78 -7.29
N SER A 192 5.09 0.75 -7.62
CA SER A 192 5.92 -0.44 -7.84
C SER A 192 7.31 -0.22 -7.22
N GLY A 193 8.13 -1.26 -7.13
CA GLY A 193 9.37 -1.25 -6.37
C GLY A 193 9.14 -1.50 -4.89
N LEU A 194 10.23 -1.43 -4.11
CA LEU A 194 10.21 -1.70 -2.67
C LEU A 194 9.69 -0.49 -1.89
N SER A 195 8.38 -0.27 -1.95
CA SER A 195 7.68 0.83 -1.27
C SER A 195 6.81 0.29 -0.13
N ILE A 196 7.13 0.68 1.09
CA ILE A 196 6.57 0.18 2.34
C ILE A 196 5.82 1.31 3.03
N GLY A 197 4.50 1.19 3.12
CA GLY A 197 3.63 2.19 3.75
C GLY A 197 3.03 1.71 5.06
N HIS A 198 2.27 2.59 5.70
CA HIS A 198 1.46 2.30 6.88
C HIS A 198 2.29 1.81 8.07
N ALA A 199 3.56 2.22 8.18
CA ALA A 199 4.38 1.90 9.33
C ALA A 199 3.69 2.35 10.62
N SER A 200 3.33 1.37 11.45
CA SER A 200 2.52 1.55 12.65
C SER A 200 3.26 1.00 13.89
N PRO A 201 3.33 1.74 15.01
CA PRO A 201 2.76 3.09 15.21
C PRO A 201 3.43 4.17 14.34
N GLU A 202 2.69 5.20 13.98
CA GLU A 202 3.24 6.29 13.17
C GLU A 202 4.20 7.19 13.97
N ALA A 203 4.96 8.05 13.28
CA ALA A 203 5.91 8.95 13.93
C ALA A 203 5.25 9.90 14.94
N ALA A 204 4.04 10.38 14.65
CA ALA A 204 3.29 11.27 15.52
C ALA A 204 2.70 10.58 16.77
N GLU A 205 2.63 9.24 16.76
CA GLU A 205 2.15 8.42 17.88
C GLU A 205 3.28 7.89 18.77
N GLY A 206 4.54 8.23 18.48
CA GLY A 206 5.68 7.73 19.25
C GLY A 206 6.35 6.48 18.67
N GLY A 207 5.99 6.09 17.45
CA GLY A 207 6.55 4.93 16.77
C GLY A 207 8.04 5.05 16.45
N GLU A 208 8.71 3.91 16.30
CA GLU A 208 10.16 3.85 16.09
C GLU A 208 10.61 4.46 14.77
N ILE A 209 9.72 4.57 13.78
CA ILE A 209 10.00 5.32 12.55
C ILE A 209 10.38 6.79 12.82
N ALA A 210 9.89 7.40 13.92
CA ALA A 210 10.31 8.73 14.36
C ALA A 210 11.72 8.78 14.97
N LEU A 211 12.29 7.64 15.34
CA LEU A 211 13.61 7.52 15.98
C LEU A 211 14.71 7.09 15.00
N ILE A 212 14.36 6.86 13.74
CA ILE A 212 15.34 6.66 12.67
C ILE A 212 16.12 7.96 12.47
N GLU A 213 17.44 7.85 12.41
CA GLU A 213 18.37 8.93 12.10
C GLU A 213 19.05 8.70 10.75
N GLU A 214 19.56 9.78 10.18
CA GLU A 214 20.29 9.76 8.92
C GLU A 214 21.47 8.79 9.00
N GLY A 215 21.58 7.89 8.03
CA GLY A 215 22.69 6.93 7.97
C GLY A 215 22.45 5.59 8.67
N ASP A 216 21.37 5.45 9.45
CA ASP A 216 21.04 4.17 10.10
C ASP A 216 20.85 3.05 9.08
N THR A 217 21.10 1.80 9.50
CA THR A 217 20.86 0.64 8.64
C THR A 217 19.44 0.09 8.86
N ILE A 218 18.70 -0.06 7.77
CA ILE A 218 17.36 -0.67 7.75
C ILE A 218 17.42 -1.97 6.97
N GLU A 219 16.91 -3.04 7.56
CA GLU A 219 16.81 -4.38 6.99
C GLU A 219 15.35 -4.71 6.69
N ILE A 220 15.09 -5.14 5.47
CA ILE A 220 13.77 -5.55 4.98
C ILE A 220 13.89 -6.98 4.48
N ASP A 221 13.07 -7.89 5.00
CA ASP A 221 12.98 -9.28 4.54
C ASP A 221 11.50 -9.64 4.35
N ILE A 222 11.04 -9.56 3.09
CA ILE A 222 9.65 -9.86 2.71
C ILE A 222 9.32 -11.34 2.95
N PRO A 223 10.17 -12.31 2.55
CA PRO A 223 9.94 -13.73 2.86
C PRO A 223 9.78 -14.01 4.36
N ALA A 224 10.56 -13.35 5.21
CA ALA A 224 10.49 -13.49 6.66
C ALA A 224 9.44 -12.58 7.32
N ARG A 225 8.68 -11.78 6.54
CA ARG A 225 7.72 -10.78 7.02
C ARG A 225 8.33 -9.81 8.04
N ARG A 226 9.59 -9.39 7.84
CA ARG A 226 10.39 -8.61 8.80
C ARG A 226 10.83 -7.26 8.25
N ILE A 227 10.76 -6.22 9.08
CA ILE A 227 11.41 -4.93 8.88
C ILE A 227 12.12 -4.51 10.17
N HIS A 228 13.39 -4.14 10.09
CA HIS A 228 14.21 -3.90 11.27
C HIS A 228 15.16 -2.71 11.11
N LEU A 229 15.21 -1.86 12.13
CA LEU A 229 16.25 -0.86 12.31
C LEU A 229 17.41 -1.51 13.06
N ALA A 230 18.56 -1.66 12.40
CA ALA A 230 19.75 -2.31 12.96
C ALA A 230 20.51 -1.35 13.89
N VAL A 231 19.84 -0.94 14.96
CA VAL A 231 20.32 -0.06 16.03
C VAL A 231 20.01 -0.75 17.34
N SER A 232 20.95 -0.75 18.29
CA SER A 232 20.76 -1.38 19.60
C SER A 232 19.63 -0.71 20.39
N ASP A 233 18.94 -1.48 21.23
CA ASP A 233 17.86 -0.98 22.08
C ASP A 233 18.31 0.18 22.98
N ALA A 234 19.54 0.15 23.50
CA ALA A 234 20.08 1.24 24.32
C ALA A 234 20.16 2.58 23.57
N VAL A 235 20.53 2.56 22.28
CA VAL A 235 20.56 3.75 21.43
C VAL A 235 19.14 4.21 21.11
N LEU A 236 18.22 3.28 20.83
CA LEU A 236 16.82 3.63 20.59
C LEU A 236 16.16 4.26 21.81
N GLU A 237 16.46 3.77 23.00
CA GLU A 237 15.95 4.34 24.25
C GLU A 237 16.52 5.74 24.49
N ALA A 238 17.83 5.94 24.30
CA ALA A 238 18.44 7.27 24.40
C ALA A 238 17.81 8.27 23.40
N ARG A 239 17.52 7.83 22.17
CA ARG A 239 16.82 8.66 21.17
C ARG A 239 15.37 8.96 21.59
N ARG A 240 14.68 8.00 22.20
CA ARG A 240 13.34 8.19 22.74
C ARG A 240 13.33 9.21 23.88
N GLU A 241 14.24 9.09 24.83
CA GLU A 241 14.40 10.06 25.92
C GLU A 241 14.68 11.46 25.37
N ALA A 242 15.59 11.59 24.40
CA ALA A 242 15.88 12.85 23.73
C ALA A 242 14.66 13.41 22.97
N MET A 243 13.84 12.55 22.35
CA MET A 243 12.60 12.95 21.69
C MET A 243 11.58 13.47 22.70
N LEU A 244 11.38 12.77 23.82
CA LEU A 244 10.46 13.16 24.90
C LEU A 244 10.92 14.46 25.58
N ALA A 245 12.23 14.68 25.72
CA ALA A 245 12.80 15.91 26.26
C ALA A 245 12.46 17.17 25.45
N ARG A 246 11.98 17.04 24.20
CA ARG A 246 11.46 18.15 23.39
C ARG A 246 10.09 18.67 23.88
N GLY A 247 9.46 18.02 24.86
CA GLY A 247 8.20 18.46 25.47
C GLY A 247 7.08 18.61 24.44
N ALA A 248 6.47 19.79 24.36
CA ALA A 248 5.38 20.07 23.43
C ALA A 248 5.78 19.95 21.94
N ALA A 249 7.08 19.92 21.62
CA ALA A 249 7.61 19.71 20.28
C ALA A 249 7.99 18.24 20.00
N ALA A 250 7.83 17.34 20.96
CA ALA A 250 8.04 15.90 20.76
C ALA A 250 7.07 15.35 19.70
N TRP A 251 7.53 14.36 18.92
CA TRP A 251 6.72 13.66 17.91
C TRP A 251 6.08 14.58 16.85
N LYS A 252 6.71 15.74 16.63
CA LYS A 252 6.33 16.70 15.60
C LYS A 252 7.51 16.91 14.63
N PRO A 253 7.21 17.14 13.33
CA PRO A 253 8.21 17.59 12.37
C PRO A 253 8.99 18.80 12.91
N ARG A 254 10.29 18.87 12.61
CA ARG A 254 11.21 19.92 13.04
C ARG A 254 10.96 21.25 12.32
N ALA A 255 10.73 21.20 11.01
CA ALA A 255 10.71 22.40 10.17
C ALA A 255 9.46 22.53 9.27
N ARG A 256 8.51 21.59 9.33
CA ARG A 256 7.36 21.59 8.41
C ARG A 256 6.41 22.76 8.68
N GLN A 257 6.38 23.72 7.76
CA GLN A 257 5.45 24.85 7.78
C GLN A 257 4.22 24.55 6.92
N ARG A 258 3.21 23.91 7.51
CA ARG A 258 1.97 23.56 6.82
C ARG A 258 0.77 24.06 7.59
N GLN A 259 -0.13 24.79 6.91
CA GLN A 259 -1.41 25.14 7.50
C GLN A 259 -2.28 23.88 7.61
N VAL A 260 -2.67 23.52 8.84
CA VAL A 260 -3.57 22.40 9.09
C VAL A 260 -4.96 22.95 9.42
N SER A 261 -5.95 22.64 8.58
CA SER A 261 -7.34 23.09 8.78
C SER A 261 -7.95 22.50 10.05
N ALA A 262 -8.97 23.16 10.61
CA ALA A 262 -9.69 22.66 11.78
C ALA A 262 -10.28 21.25 11.55
N ALA A 263 -10.71 20.93 10.32
CA ALA A 263 -11.20 19.60 9.96
C ALA A 263 -10.10 18.53 10.06
N LEU A 264 -8.87 18.83 9.61
CA LEU A 264 -7.73 17.92 9.73
C LEU A 264 -7.24 17.80 11.18
N GLN A 265 -7.31 18.88 11.97
CA GLN A 265 -7.03 18.82 13.41
C GLN A 265 -8.03 17.92 14.13
N ALA A 266 -9.33 18.07 13.84
CA ALA A 266 -10.37 17.20 14.39
C ALA A 266 -10.19 15.74 13.95
N TYR A 267 -9.81 15.49 12.70
CA TYR A 267 -9.46 14.15 12.22
C TYR A 267 -8.29 13.56 13.02
N ALA A 268 -7.18 14.29 13.17
CA ALA A 268 -5.99 13.84 13.91
C ALA A 268 -6.29 13.50 15.38
N ALA A 269 -7.19 14.25 16.01
CA ALA A 269 -7.58 14.03 17.40
C ALA A 269 -8.37 12.72 17.59
N MET A 270 -9.11 12.27 16.58
CA MET A 270 -10.03 11.13 16.67
C MET A 270 -9.61 9.91 15.86
N THR A 271 -8.65 10.03 14.94
CA THR A 271 -8.25 8.89 14.12
C THR A 271 -7.52 7.83 14.96
N THR A 272 -7.64 6.59 14.56
CA THR A 272 -6.87 5.45 15.08
C THR A 272 -5.61 5.23 14.22
N SER A 273 -4.69 4.38 14.70
CA SER A 273 -3.54 3.92 13.92
C SER A 273 -3.97 3.34 12.56
N ALA A 274 -3.10 3.45 11.55
CA ALA A 274 -3.33 2.85 10.24
C ALA A 274 -3.50 1.33 10.32
N ALA A 275 -2.90 0.67 11.31
CA ALA A 275 -3.09 -0.75 11.59
C ALA A 275 -4.56 -1.11 11.90
N ASN A 276 -5.34 -0.15 12.40
CA ASN A 276 -6.77 -0.29 12.71
C ASN A 276 -7.67 0.36 11.64
N GLY A 277 -7.11 0.68 10.47
CA GLY A 277 -7.85 1.26 9.34
C GLY A 277 -8.08 2.77 9.43
N ALA A 278 -7.38 3.47 10.34
CA ALA A 278 -7.48 4.93 10.51
C ALA A 278 -8.92 5.46 10.70
N VAL A 279 -9.78 4.63 11.29
CA VAL A 279 -11.17 4.97 11.62
C VAL A 279 -11.21 6.05 12.70
N ARG A 280 -12.32 6.79 12.78
CA ARG A 280 -12.53 7.76 13.86
C ARG A 280 -13.07 7.06 15.11
N ASP A 281 -12.32 7.13 16.19
CA ASP A 281 -12.73 6.72 17.52
C ASP A 281 -13.09 7.96 18.35
N LEU A 282 -14.39 8.13 18.61
CA LEU A 282 -14.94 9.24 19.37
C LEU A 282 -14.61 9.15 20.87
N SER A 283 -14.22 7.98 21.39
CA SER A 283 -13.87 7.84 22.81
C SER A 283 -12.59 8.59 23.18
N GLN A 284 -11.76 8.96 22.19
CA GLN A 284 -10.55 9.77 22.36
C GLN A 284 -10.86 11.25 22.66
N LEU A 285 -12.08 11.71 22.37
CA LEU A 285 -12.52 13.03 22.79
C LEU A 285 -12.88 12.95 24.27
N ALA A 286 -11.99 13.45 25.13
CA ALA A 286 -12.32 13.64 26.54
C ALA A 286 -13.60 14.49 26.67
N ARG A 287 -14.53 14.05 27.51
CA ARG A 287 -15.66 14.86 27.97
C ARG A 287 -15.29 15.63 29.22
#